data_AF-A0A7S3TDV4-F1
#
_entry.id   AF-A0A7S3TDV4-F1
#
_cell.length_a   1.000
_cell.length_b   1.000
_cell.length_c   1.000
_cell.angle_alpha   90.00
_cell.angle_beta   90.00
_cell.angle_gamma   90.00
#
_symmetry.space_group_name_H-M   'P 1'
#
loop_
_entity.id
_entity.type
_entity.pdbx_description
1 polymer ?
#
loop_
_entity_poly.entity_id
_entity_poly.type
_entity_poly.pdbx_seq_one_letter_code
_entity_poly.pdbx_strand_id
1 'polypeptide(L)'
;AHPISFKALQHARSPLALRSPGQRQAALCRAASRTRCRVASPLSASRAFSGEMNAARWLSLLLAAPPTLGFYLPGVAPHEYLDGEAVEIKVNQLSSPRTHLPFDYYALPHCRPETLESKAENLGEVLHGSKIQNSPFALQMGKTAFRVLCRVELTAHDAAVFGARIAQDYRVQMIMDNLPAATRTLTEQPDGIALTTYERGYPLGFLGSPEFPGTFPSAPYVNNHLRLIIKYHQEPDLFQGSRIVGFEVEALSVAHRYEGEWRGVATKLATVPLSPDLPPQPVRAEHRCRRRQGGGSAAGGCEVIFTYEVTWEESPVRWASRWDLYLYMGDDQVHWISLVNSLAVVLLLTGVVAMIMARTLRRDLNRYNSLSTSRGAQSTD
;
A
#
# COMPACT_ATOMS: atom_id res chain seq x y z
N ALA A 1 8.46 74.20 -0.15
CA ALA A 1 9.08 73.92 -1.46
C ALA A 1 8.23 72.90 -2.19
N HIS A 2 7.30 73.38 -3.01
CA HIS A 2 6.77 72.67 -4.17
C HIS A 2 7.66 73.06 -5.37
N PRO A 3 7.70 72.33 -6.52
CA PRO A 3 6.45 72.01 -7.20
C PRO A 3 6.38 70.83 -8.23
N ILE A 4 5.12 70.54 -8.61
CA ILE A 4 4.62 70.15 -9.96
C ILE A 4 4.92 68.72 -10.45
N SER A 5 3.95 67.79 -10.59
CA SER A 5 2.68 67.74 -11.41
C SER A 5 2.96 67.34 -12.87
N PHE A 6 2.29 66.36 -13.50
CA PHE A 6 0.92 66.35 -14.06
C PHE A 6 0.59 64.89 -14.53
N LYS A 7 -0.61 64.30 -14.30
CA LYS A 7 -1.84 64.33 -15.15
C LYS A 7 -1.61 63.80 -16.60
N ALA A 8 -2.49 63.09 -17.30
CA ALA A 8 -3.88 62.68 -17.13
C ALA A 8 -4.28 61.71 -18.29
N LEU A 9 -5.34 60.93 -18.06
CA LEU A 9 -6.50 60.61 -18.93
C LEU A 9 -6.41 60.68 -20.47
N GLN A 10 -7.05 59.65 -21.06
CA GLN A 10 -8.10 59.70 -22.10
C GLN A 10 -7.81 59.33 -23.57
N HIS A 11 -8.65 58.38 -24.01
CA HIS A 11 -9.38 58.29 -25.28
C HIS A 11 -8.67 57.99 -26.62
N ALA A 12 -9.06 56.82 -27.14
CA ALA A 12 -9.74 56.63 -28.43
C ALA A 12 -8.98 56.94 -29.73
N ARG A 13 -8.72 55.89 -30.53
CA ARG A 13 -9.47 55.57 -31.77
C ARG A 13 -8.75 54.45 -32.55
N SER A 14 -9.48 53.36 -32.82
CA SER A 14 -9.29 52.46 -33.98
C SER A 14 -9.52 53.24 -35.29
N PRO A 15 -9.21 52.75 -36.53
CA PRO A 15 -9.64 51.47 -37.13
C PRO A 15 -8.48 50.81 -37.95
N LEU A 16 -8.51 49.65 -38.61
CA LEU A 16 -9.47 48.94 -39.49
C LEU A 16 -9.10 47.43 -39.45
N ALA A 17 -10.09 46.54 -39.32
CA ALA A 17 -10.58 45.58 -40.35
C ALA A 17 -9.53 44.52 -40.80
N LEU A 18 -9.78 43.20 -40.73
CA LEU A 18 -10.93 42.47 -41.26
C LEU A 18 -11.43 41.30 -40.37
N ARG A 19 -12.77 41.14 -40.44
CA ARG A 19 -13.71 40.03 -40.10
C ARG A 19 -13.13 38.60 -40.16
N SER A 20 -13.40 37.65 -39.24
CA SER A 20 -14.67 37.04 -38.72
C SER A 20 -15.51 36.29 -39.78
N PRO A 21 -16.47 35.38 -39.46
CA PRO A 21 -16.91 34.76 -38.18
C PRO A 21 -17.12 33.21 -38.34
N GLY A 22 -17.66 32.38 -37.44
CA GLY A 22 -18.29 32.52 -36.13
C GLY A 22 -18.91 31.18 -35.69
N GLN A 23 -18.95 30.97 -34.37
CA GLN A 23 -19.75 29.96 -33.68
C GLN A 23 -21.24 30.05 -34.02
N ARG A 24 -21.96 28.94 -33.87
CA ARG A 24 -23.30 28.92 -33.23
C ARG A 24 -23.71 27.49 -32.86
N GLN A 25 -23.83 27.23 -31.56
CA GLN A 25 -24.62 26.15 -30.98
C GLN A 25 -26.02 26.68 -30.62
N ALA A 26 -26.98 25.75 -30.63
CA ALA A 26 -28.33 25.75 -30.07
C ALA A 26 -29.47 26.44 -30.86
N ALA A 27 -30.40 25.63 -31.38
CA ALA A 27 -31.83 25.69 -31.05
C ALA A 27 -32.64 24.55 -31.71
N LEU A 28 -33.38 23.83 -30.84
CA LEU A 28 -34.68 23.15 -31.00
C LEU A 28 -35.38 23.11 -32.37
N CYS A 29 -35.88 21.91 -32.71
CA CYS A 29 -37.25 21.74 -33.23
C CYS A 29 -37.77 20.30 -33.02
N ARG A 30 -38.81 20.15 -32.18
CA ARG A 30 -39.79 19.05 -32.19
C ARG A 30 -40.90 19.43 -33.17
N ALA A 31 -41.36 18.50 -34.02
CA ALA A 31 -42.78 18.29 -34.34
C ALA A 31 -42.99 17.15 -35.37
N ALA A 32 -43.83 16.19 -34.96
CA ALA A 32 -44.91 15.54 -35.71
C ALA A 32 -44.63 14.59 -36.92
N SER A 33 -44.82 13.29 -36.62
CA SER A 33 -45.73 12.35 -37.30
C SER A 33 -45.60 12.05 -38.80
N ARG A 34 -45.36 10.78 -39.15
CA ARG A 34 -46.35 9.83 -39.73
C ARG A 34 -45.66 8.57 -40.27
N THR A 35 -45.91 7.46 -39.58
CA THR A 35 -46.41 6.18 -40.12
C THR A 35 -45.93 5.73 -41.50
N ARG A 36 -45.17 4.62 -41.58
CA ARG A 36 -45.65 3.32 -42.11
C ARG A 36 -44.53 2.27 -42.14
N CYS A 37 -44.77 1.18 -41.41
CA CYS A 37 -44.20 -0.13 -41.69
C CYS A 37 -44.59 -0.57 -43.12
N ARG A 38 -43.65 -1.16 -43.87
CA ARG A 38 -43.96 -2.22 -44.84
C ARG A 38 -42.91 -3.32 -44.78
N VAL A 39 -43.47 -4.51 -44.76
CA VAL A 39 -42.85 -5.84 -44.67
C VAL A 39 -42.23 -6.23 -46.02
N ALA A 40 -41.26 -7.12 -45.90
CA ALA A 40 -40.41 -7.79 -46.89
C ALA A 40 -41.07 -8.26 -48.21
N SER A 41 -40.24 -8.40 -49.24
CA SER A 41 -40.19 -9.58 -50.11
C SER A 41 -38.81 -9.71 -50.78
N PRO A 42 -38.30 -10.93 -51.02
CA PRO A 42 -36.94 -11.21 -51.48
C PRO A 42 -36.88 -11.59 -52.98
N LEU A 43 -35.68 -11.53 -53.57
CA LEU A 43 -35.02 -12.60 -54.36
C LEU A 43 -34.08 -12.04 -55.44
N SER A 44 -32.91 -12.70 -55.50
CA SER A 44 -32.13 -13.00 -56.69
C SER A 44 -31.34 -11.87 -57.37
N ALA A 45 -30.04 -11.83 -57.09
CA ALA A 45 -29.04 -11.85 -58.16
C ALA A 45 -27.70 -12.41 -57.62
N SER A 46 -27.41 -13.65 -58.01
CA SER A 46 -26.10 -14.29 -57.88
C SER A 46 -25.00 -13.41 -58.46
N ARG A 47 -23.93 -13.15 -57.70
CA ARG A 47 -22.61 -12.87 -58.28
C ARG A 47 -21.51 -13.62 -57.54
N ALA A 48 -20.81 -14.36 -58.38
CA ALA A 48 -19.61 -15.16 -58.20
C ALA A 48 -18.64 -14.72 -57.10
N PHE A 49 -18.14 -15.76 -56.42
CA PHE A 49 -16.90 -15.81 -55.66
C PHE A 49 -15.72 -15.26 -56.49
N SER A 50 -15.02 -14.26 -55.99
CA SER A 50 -13.63 -13.96 -56.39
C SER A 50 -12.78 -13.92 -55.12
N GLY A 51 -12.07 -15.02 -54.86
CA GLY A 51 -11.37 -15.31 -53.60
C GLY A 51 -10.00 -14.65 -53.41
N GLU A 52 -9.60 -13.65 -54.20
CA GLU A 52 -8.22 -13.14 -54.20
C GLU A 52 -8.03 -11.73 -53.61
N MET A 53 -9.09 -11.03 -53.19
CA MET A 53 -9.01 -9.64 -52.72
C MET A 53 -8.97 -9.43 -51.21
N ASN A 54 -8.97 -10.50 -50.41
CA ASN A 54 -9.06 -10.36 -48.95
C ASN A 54 -7.68 -10.22 -48.27
N ALA A 55 -6.63 -10.86 -48.78
CA ALA A 55 -5.32 -10.86 -48.11
C ALA A 55 -4.71 -9.45 -48.00
N ALA A 56 -4.76 -8.66 -49.07
CA ALA A 56 -4.23 -7.30 -49.07
C ALA A 56 -5.00 -6.36 -48.13
N ARG A 57 -6.32 -6.52 -47.99
CA ARG A 57 -7.15 -5.73 -47.07
C ARG A 57 -6.91 -6.10 -45.61
N TRP A 58 -6.72 -7.38 -45.30
CA TRP A 58 -6.33 -7.81 -43.95
C TRP A 58 -4.91 -7.35 -43.58
N LEU A 59 -3.97 -7.38 -44.53
CA LEU A 59 -2.61 -6.89 -44.33
C LEU A 59 -2.59 -5.36 -44.10
N SER A 60 -3.41 -4.62 -44.83
CA SER A 60 -3.59 -3.17 -44.63
C SER A 60 -4.16 -2.84 -43.25
N LEU A 61 -5.07 -3.68 -42.74
CA LEU A 61 -5.68 -3.52 -41.42
C LEU A 61 -4.68 -3.82 -40.27
N LEU A 62 -3.78 -4.78 -40.48
CA LEU A 62 -2.70 -5.13 -39.54
C LEU A 62 -1.60 -4.06 -39.49
N LEU A 63 -1.27 -3.42 -40.62
CA LEU A 63 -0.30 -2.32 -40.66
C LEU A 63 -0.85 -0.98 -40.13
N ALA A 64 -2.18 -0.84 -40.03
CA ALA A 64 -2.83 0.35 -39.48
C ALA A 64 -3.07 0.27 -37.96
N ALA A 65 -2.67 -0.82 -37.31
CA ALA A 65 -2.75 -0.92 -35.86
C ALA A 65 -1.77 0.09 -35.24
N PRO A 66 -2.24 1.05 -34.41
CA PRO A 66 -1.34 1.95 -33.71
C PRO A 66 -0.41 1.12 -32.83
N PRO A 67 0.85 1.55 -32.61
CA PRO A 67 1.75 0.86 -31.70
C PRO A 67 1.05 0.79 -30.34
N THR A 68 0.76 -0.42 -29.89
CA THR A 68 0.19 -0.65 -28.56
C THR A 68 1.25 -0.22 -27.56
N LEU A 69 1.02 0.88 -26.85
CA LEU A 69 1.78 1.21 -25.64
C LEU A 69 1.58 0.04 -24.68
N GLY A 70 2.64 -0.74 -24.46
CA GLY A 70 2.63 -1.85 -23.53
C GLY A 70 2.18 -1.37 -22.16
N PHE A 71 1.13 -1.99 -21.64
CA PHE A 71 0.65 -1.71 -20.30
C PHE A 71 1.60 -2.37 -19.30
N TYR A 72 2.47 -1.57 -18.67
CA TYR A 72 3.33 -2.05 -17.58
C TYR A 72 2.50 -2.11 -16.30
N LEU A 73 2.37 -3.32 -15.75
CA LEU A 73 1.87 -3.54 -14.41
C LEU A 73 3.07 -3.48 -13.45
N PRO A 74 3.19 -2.43 -12.62
CA PRO A 74 4.27 -2.36 -11.65
C PRO A 74 4.23 -3.58 -10.72
N GLY A 75 5.40 -4.16 -10.45
CA GLY A 75 5.54 -5.38 -9.65
C GLY A 75 5.54 -6.71 -10.39
N VAL A 76 5.28 -6.72 -11.70
CA VAL A 76 5.25 -7.97 -12.50
C VAL A 76 6.58 -8.25 -13.20
N ALA A 77 7.36 -7.22 -13.55
CA ALA A 77 8.69 -7.40 -14.14
C ALA A 77 9.79 -7.05 -13.12
N PRO A 78 10.93 -7.75 -13.14
CA PRO A 78 12.05 -7.43 -12.28
C PRO A 78 12.62 -6.04 -12.61
N HIS A 79 12.97 -5.29 -11.57
CA HIS A 79 13.80 -4.10 -11.69
C HIS A 79 15.27 -4.47 -11.44
N GLU A 80 16.13 -4.04 -12.36
CA GLU A 80 17.57 -4.31 -12.31
C GLU A 80 18.28 -3.03 -11.88
N TYR A 81 18.70 -2.99 -10.62
CA TYR A 81 19.37 -1.82 -10.06
C TYR A 81 20.86 -1.85 -10.41
N LEU A 82 21.37 -0.77 -10.97
CA LEU A 82 22.80 -0.55 -11.17
C LEU A 82 23.48 -0.21 -9.84
N ASP A 83 24.78 -0.44 -9.74
CA ASP A 83 25.53 -0.05 -8.54
C ASP A 83 25.43 1.46 -8.28
N GLY A 84 25.13 1.82 -7.04
CA GLY A 84 24.89 3.20 -6.64
C GLY A 84 23.56 3.82 -7.09
N GLU A 85 22.71 3.10 -7.82
CA GLU A 85 21.37 3.56 -8.19
C GLU A 85 20.51 3.82 -6.95
N ALA A 86 19.63 4.82 -7.01
CA ALA A 86 18.75 5.16 -5.91
C ALA A 86 17.68 4.08 -5.70
N VAL A 87 17.53 3.61 -4.45
CA VAL A 87 16.50 2.65 -4.07
C VAL A 87 15.51 3.32 -3.15
N GLU A 88 14.24 3.31 -3.53
CA GLU A 88 13.18 3.95 -2.78
C GLU A 88 12.54 3.00 -1.77
N ILE A 89 12.31 3.52 -0.57
CA ILE A 89 11.45 2.90 0.44
C ILE A 89 10.15 3.66 0.49
N LYS A 90 9.05 2.92 0.55
CA LYS A 90 7.69 3.45 0.69
C LYS A 90 7.14 3.04 2.05
N VAL A 91 6.27 3.87 2.59
CA VAL A 91 5.57 3.63 3.86
C VAL A 91 4.09 3.45 3.57
N ASN A 92 3.44 2.57 4.31
CA ASN A 92 2.01 2.31 4.14
C ASN A 92 1.26 2.68 5.41
N GLN A 93 0.99 1.68 6.25
CA GLN A 93 0.14 1.81 7.42
C GLN A 93 0.79 1.20 8.65
N LEU A 94 0.23 1.54 9.80
CA LEU A 94 0.45 0.90 11.08
C LEU A 94 -0.62 -0.18 11.24
N SER A 95 -0.21 -1.40 11.49
CA SER A 95 -1.12 -2.54 11.73
C SER A 95 -0.76 -3.21 13.05
N SER A 96 -1.76 -3.66 13.80
CA SER A 96 -1.56 -4.36 15.07
C SER A 96 -2.20 -5.76 15.00
N PRO A 97 -1.55 -6.80 15.56
CA PRO A 97 -2.19 -8.10 15.73
C PRO A 97 -3.26 -8.07 16.83
N ARG A 98 -3.26 -7.06 17.71
CA ARG A 98 -4.22 -6.92 18.82
C ARG A 98 -5.49 -6.16 18.44
N THR A 99 -5.42 -5.32 17.41
CA THR A 99 -6.53 -4.45 17.02
C THR A 99 -6.78 -4.49 15.52
N HIS A 100 -8.04 -4.51 15.10
CA HIS A 100 -8.40 -4.59 13.68
C HIS A 100 -8.34 -3.26 12.92
N LEU A 101 -8.00 -2.13 13.57
CA LEU A 101 -7.95 -0.82 12.90
C LEU A 101 -6.53 -0.47 12.48
N PRO A 102 -6.26 -0.30 11.17
CA PRO A 102 -5.00 0.28 10.71
C PRO A 102 -5.00 1.81 10.82
N PHE A 103 -3.81 2.41 10.91
CA PHE A 103 -3.61 3.86 10.87
C PHE A 103 -2.58 4.24 9.81
N ASP A 104 -2.73 5.42 9.19
CA ASP A 104 -1.73 5.94 8.23
C ASP A 104 -0.36 6.10 8.93
N TYR A 105 0.75 5.81 8.25
CA TYR A 105 2.11 5.92 8.83
C TYR A 105 2.39 7.31 9.43
N TYR A 106 1.99 8.37 8.72
CA TYR A 106 2.17 9.76 9.15
C TYR A 106 1.09 10.26 10.12
N ALA A 107 0.17 9.41 10.57
CA ALA A 107 -0.71 9.74 11.70
C ALA A 107 0.07 9.84 13.02
N LEU A 108 1.26 9.22 13.08
CA LEU A 108 2.26 9.41 14.12
C LEU A 108 3.31 10.44 13.67
N PRO A 109 3.98 11.12 14.62
CA PRO A 109 5.01 12.10 14.36
C PRO A 109 6.34 11.43 13.94
N HIS A 110 6.32 10.73 12.81
CA HIS A 110 7.50 10.21 12.12
C HIS A 110 8.16 11.31 11.26
N CYS A 111 9.36 11.02 10.75
CA CYS A 111 10.04 11.88 9.79
C CYS A 111 9.23 11.99 8.49
N ARG A 112 8.89 13.23 8.09
CA ARG A 112 8.15 13.50 6.85
C ARG A 112 9.10 14.03 5.76
N PRO A 113 8.94 13.60 4.50
CA PRO A 113 9.63 14.22 3.37
C PRO A 113 9.08 15.63 3.11
N GLU A 114 9.78 16.40 2.28
CA GLU A 114 9.36 17.76 1.90
C GLU A 114 8.02 17.76 1.15
N THR A 115 7.85 16.82 0.22
CA THR A 115 6.61 16.60 -0.52
C THR A 115 6.05 15.22 -0.22
N LEU A 116 4.79 15.16 0.20
CA LEU A 116 4.08 13.90 0.40
C LEU A 116 3.36 13.51 -0.88
N GLU A 117 3.78 12.39 -1.44
CA GLU A 117 3.23 11.83 -2.67
C GLU A 117 2.69 10.43 -2.41
N SER A 118 1.45 10.20 -2.84
CA SER A 118 0.88 8.85 -2.84
C SER A 118 1.42 8.08 -4.04
N LYS A 119 2.05 6.93 -3.78
CA LYS A 119 2.52 6.01 -4.80
C LYS A 119 1.63 4.77 -4.76
N ALA A 120 1.10 4.33 -5.89
CA ALA A 120 0.34 3.08 -5.97
C ALA A 120 1.20 2.03 -6.69
N GLU A 121 1.38 0.84 -6.11
CA GLU A 121 2.20 -0.20 -6.75
C GLU A 121 1.35 -1.07 -7.67
N ASN A 122 0.08 -1.29 -7.35
CA ASN A 122 -0.81 -2.08 -8.20
C ASN A 122 -2.28 -1.63 -8.12
N LEU A 123 -3.08 -2.09 -9.08
CA LEU A 123 -4.52 -1.77 -9.16
C LEU A 123 -5.29 -2.28 -7.93
N GLY A 124 -4.86 -3.40 -7.35
CA GLY A 124 -5.46 -3.97 -6.14
C GLY A 124 -5.37 -3.01 -4.95
N GLU A 125 -4.21 -2.43 -4.70
CA GLU A 125 -3.97 -1.48 -3.61
C GLU A 125 -4.81 -0.20 -3.73
N VAL A 126 -4.98 0.30 -4.95
CA VAL A 126 -5.87 1.44 -5.22
C VAL A 126 -7.31 1.12 -4.83
N LEU A 127 -7.78 -0.09 -5.17
CA LEU A 127 -9.15 -0.55 -4.85
C LEU A 127 -9.35 -0.82 -3.36
N HIS A 128 -8.31 -1.28 -2.66
CA HIS A 128 -8.34 -1.46 -1.20
C HIS A 128 -8.19 -0.15 -0.42
N GLY A 129 -7.89 0.96 -1.10
CA GLY A 129 -7.75 2.28 -0.49
C GLY A 129 -6.49 2.44 0.37
N SER A 130 -5.47 1.60 0.16
CA SER A 130 -4.19 1.72 0.88
C SER A 130 -3.45 2.96 0.39
N LYS A 131 -3.11 3.86 1.31
CA LYS A 131 -2.31 5.07 1.02
C LYS A 131 -0.83 4.75 1.19
N ILE A 132 -0.23 4.13 0.19
CA ILE A 132 1.23 4.00 0.14
C ILE A 132 1.80 5.37 -0.22
N GLN A 133 2.80 5.81 0.55
CA GLN A 133 3.39 7.15 0.44
C GLN A 133 4.91 7.06 0.39
N ASN A 134 5.53 8.06 -0.22
CA ASN A 134 6.98 8.20 -0.21
C ASN A 134 7.52 8.43 1.21
N SER A 135 8.79 8.08 1.41
CA SER A 135 9.49 8.22 2.69
C SER A 135 10.80 9.00 2.51
N PRO A 136 11.37 9.57 3.60
CA PRO A 136 12.62 10.32 3.51
C PRO A 136 13.88 9.44 3.52
N PHE A 137 13.73 8.10 3.49
CA PHE A 137 14.88 7.19 3.45
C PHE A 137 15.59 7.28 2.10
N ALA A 138 16.89 7.57 2.13
CA ALA A 138 17.73 7.66 0.94
C ALA A 138 18.75 6.52 0.96
N LEU A 139 18.62 5.58 0.02
CA LEU A 139 19.49 4.43 -0.15
C LEU A 139 20.09 4.43 -1.54
N GLN A 140 21.29 3.86 -1.65
CA GLN A 140 21.95 3.62 -2.92
C GLN A 140 22.32 2.14 -2.97
N MET A 141 22.02 1.48 -4.09
CA MET A 141 22.32 0.09 -4.33
C MET A 141 23.80 -0.19 -4.06
N GLY A 142 24.10 -1.27 -3.33
CA GLY A 142 25.47 -1.70 -3.02
C GLY A 142 26.22 -0.86 -1.99
N LYS A 143 25.67 0.28 -1.52
CA LYS A 143 26.35 1.17 -0.57
C LYS A 143 25.77 1.04 0.84
N THR A 144 26.59 0.53 1.76
CA THR A 144 26.26 0.50 3.18
C THR A 144 26.49 1.89 3.80
N ALA A 145 25.58 2.32 4.67
CA ALA A 145 25.66 3.63 5.30
C ALA A 145 24.85 3.69 6.59
N PHE A 146 25.37 4.41 7.59
CA PHE A 146 24.60 4.89 8.73
C PHE A 146 24.19 6.34 8.48
N ARG A 147 22.91 6.68 8.68
CA ARG A 147 22.38 8.02 8.44
C ARG A 147 21.39 8.45 9.51
N VAL A 148 21.44 9.74 9.84
CA VAL A 148 20.39 10.40 10.62
C VAL A 148 19.24 10.73 9.68
N LEU A 149 18.03 10.30 10.01
CA LEU A 149 16.84 10.57 9.20
C LEU A 149 16.27 11.95 9.54
N CYS A 150 15.86 12.15 10.79
CA CYS A 150 15.39 13.43 11.29
C CYS A 150 15.35 13.46 12.83
N ARG A 151 14.98 14.61 13.37
CA ARG A 151 14.68 14.82 14.78
C ARG A 151 13.25 15.31 14.93
N VAL A 152 12.52 14.72 15.85
CA VAL A 152 11.13 15.06 16.13
C VAL A 152 10.99 15.41 17.60
N GLU A 153 10.40 16.57 17.88
CA GLU A 153 10.04 16.98 19.24
C GLU A 153 8.60 16.52 19.53
N LEU A 154 8.40 15.81 20.65
CA LEU A 154 7.10 15.23 20.98
C LEU A 154 6.30 16.14 21.91
N THR A 155 5.11 16.55 21.47
CA THR A 155 4.13 17.19 22.35
C THR A 155 3.55 16.18 23.36
N ALA A 156 2.82 16.68 24.36
CA ALA A 156 2.14 15.80 25.32
C ALA A 156 1.09 14.91 24.67
N HIS A 157 0.39 15.42 23.63
CA HIS A 157 -0.56 14.65 22.86
C HIS A 157 0.17 13.56 22.05
N ASP A 158 1.22 13.95 21.34
CA ASP A 158 2.01 13.03 20.52
C ASP A 158 2.59 11.88 21.34
N ALA A 159 3.19 12.17 22.49
CA ALA A 159 3.74 11.15 23.38
C ALA A 159 2.65 10.19 23.89
N ALA A 160 1.44 10.70 24.16
CA ALA A 160 0.32 9.86 24.56
C ALA A 160 -0.16 8.95 23.42
N VAL A 161 -0.28 9.48 22.19
CA VAL A 161 -0.69 8.70 21.02
C VAL A 161 0.37 7.65 20.68
N PHE A 162 1.65 8.03 20.62
CA PHE A 162 2.76 7.10 20.37
C PHE A 162 2.79 5.98 21.42
N GLY A 163 2.71 6.33 22.70
CA GLY A 163 2.69 5.38 23.80
C GLY A 163 1.49 4.42 23.73
N ALA A 164 0.30 4.92 23.38
CA ALA A 164 -0.88 4.09 23.21
C ALA A 164 -0.73 3.09 22.04
N ARG A 165 -0.17 3.51 20.91
CA ARG A 165 0.08 2.61 19.77
C ARG A 165 1.15 1.57 20.08
N ILE A 166 2.18 1.93 20.84
CA ILE A 166 3.17 0.96 21.32
C ILE A 166 2.50 -0.07 22.25
N ALA A 167 1.68 0.37 23.20
CA ALA A 167 0.97 -0.53 24.12
C ALA A 167 -0.02 -1.48 23.41
N GLN A 168 -0.54 -1.05 22.26
CA GLN A 168 -1.42 -1.84 21.38
C GLN A 168 -0.65 -2.69 20.36
N ASP A 169 0.68 -2.80 20.46
CA ASP A 169 1.50 -3.67 19.61
C ASP A 169 1.41 -3.31 18.12
N TYR A 170 1.33 -2.02 17.81
CA TYR A 170 1.35 -1.58 16.42
C TYR A 170 2.72 -1.80 15.79
N ARG A 171 2.69 -2.26 14.54
CA ARG A 171 3.84 -2.49 13.68
C ARG A 171 3.76 -1.59 12.48
N VAL A 172 4.91 -1.10 12.05
CA VAL A 172 5.06 -0.23 10.90
C VAL A 172 5.24 -1.07 9.65
N GLN A 173 4.39 -0.87 8.65
CA GLN A 173 4.51 -1.51 7.34
C GLN A 173 5.25 -0.61 6.36
N MET A 174 6.39 -1.10 5.87
CA MET A 174 7.21 -0.48 4.83
C MET A 174 7.26 -1.41 3.61
N ILE A 175 7.53 -0.83 2.45
CA ILE A 175 7.59 -1.54 1.17
C ILE A 175 8.83 -1.08 0.41
N MET A 176 9.57 -2.01 -0.18
CA MET A 176 10.71 -1.76 -1.07
C MET A 176 10.65 -2.72 -2.24
N ASP A 177 10.72 -2.23 -3.48
CA ASP A 177 10.65 -3.06 -4.69
C ASP A 177 9.48 -4.06 -4.69
N ASN A 178 8.34 -3.59 -4.17
CA ASN A 178 7.11 -4.33 -3.90
C ASN A 178 7.18 -5.39 -2.80
N LEU A 179 8.33 -5.61 -2.16
CA LEU A 179 8.46 -6.50 -1.01
C LEU A 179 8.10 -5.77 0.29
N PRO A 180 7.29 -6.38 1.17
CA PRO A 180 7.04 -5.81 2.49
C PRO A 180 8.29 -5.94 3.36
N ALA A 181 8.46 -5.03 4.31
CA ALA A 181 9.45 -5.20 5.37
C ALA A 181 9.12 -6.45 6.20
N ALA A 182 10.12 -7.26 6.48
CA ALA A 182 10.01 -8.38 7.41
C ALA A 182 10.91 -8.20 8.62
N THR A 183 10.39 -8.50 9.80
CA THR A 183 11.20 -8.66 11.01
C THR A 183 11.43 -10.14 11.24
N ARG A 184 12.70 -10.50 11.45
CA ARG A 184 13.10 -11.85 11.83
C ARG A 184 12.83 -12.08 13.32
N THR A 185 12.08 -13.12 13.65
CA THR A 185 11.79 -13.53 15.03
C THR A 185 12.33 -14.94 15.26
N LEU A 186 12.93 -15.18 16.43
CA LEU A 186 13.35 -16.51 16.84
C LEU A 186 12.28 -17.06 17.78
N THR A 187 11.57 -18.10 17.34
CA THR A 187 10.56 -18.78 18.16
C THR A 187 11.12 -20.11 18.62
N GLU A 188 11.22 -20.31 19.94
CA GLU A 188 11.60 -21.60 20.50
C GLU A 188 10.40 -22.55 20.48
N GLN A 189 10.53 -23.68 19.77
CA GLN A 189 9.54 -24.75 19.85
C GLN A 189 9.60 -25.45 21.22
N PRO A 190 8.53 -26.17 21.63
CA PRO A 190 8.51 -26.98 22.85
C PRO A 190 9.68 -27.96 22.95
N ASP A 191 10.25 -28.36 21.80
CA ASP A 191 11.38 -29.29 21.69
C ASP A 191 12.76 -28.60 21.81
N GLY A 192 12.79 -27.29 22.10
CA GLY A 192 14.01 -26.50 22.24
C GLY A 192 14.69 -26.09 20.92
N ILE A 193 14.07 -26.38 19.78
CA ILE A 193 14.57 -25.96 18.47
C ILE A 193 14.11 -24.51 18.22
N ALA A 194 15.07 -23.60 18.04
CA ALA A 194 14.79 -22.23 17.64
C ALA A 194 14.45 -22.17 16.14
N LEU A 195 13.17 -22.00 15.81
CA LEU A 195 12.72 -21.77 14.45
C LEU A 195 12.80 -20.28 14.14
N THR A 196 13.43 -19.94 13.02
CA THR A 196 13.38 -18.56 12.50
C THR A 196 12.04 -18.35 11.81
N THR A 197 11.19 -17.53 12.41
CA THR A 197 9.93 -17.06 11.82
C THR A 197 10.10 -15.62 11.37
N TYR A 198 9.20 -15.15 10.50
CA TYR A 198 9.23 -13.78 10.04
C TYR A 198 7.84 -13.16 10.17
N GLU A 199 7.81 -11.90 10.58
CA GLU A 199 6.61 -11.12 10.76
C GLU A 199 6.63 -9.89 9.85
N ARG A 200 5.46 -9.52 9.30
CA ARG A 200 5.35 -8.31 8.48
C ARG A 200 5.52 -7.04 9.30
N GLY A 201 6.27 -6.10 8.73
CA GLY A 201 6.61 -4.83 9.35
C GLY A 201 7.51 -4.99 10.57
N TYR A 202 7.91 -3.87 11.16
CA TYR A 202 8.71 -3.83 12.39
C TYR A 202 7.89 -3.26 13.55
N PRO A 203 8.16 -3.70 14.80
CA PRO A 203 7.43 -3.18 15.96
C PRO A 203 7.72 -1.69 16.14
N LEU A 204 6.67 -0.88 16.31
CA LEU A 204 6.79 0.57 16.53
C LEU A 204 7.63 0.88 17.79
N GLY A 205 7.59 -0.02 18.76
CA GLY A 205 8.27 0.08 20.03
C GLY A 205 7.91 -1.09 20.93
N PHE A 206 8.24 -0.98 22.21
CA PHE A 206 7.92 -1.98 23.21
C PHE A 206 7.59 -1.33 24.57
N LEU A 207 6.93 -2.09 25.43
CA LEU A 207 6.72 -1.70 26.82
C LEU A 207 7.89 -2.21 27.66
N GLY A 208 8.46 -1.34 28.50
CA GLY A 208 9.54 -1.73 29.40
C GLY A 208 9.11 -2.84 30.35
N SER A 209 10.04 -3.73 30.64
CA SER A 209 9.87 -4.87 31.55
C SER A 209 11.19 -5.09 32.30
N PRO A 210 11.19 -5.84 33.42
CA PRO A 210 12.42 -6.20 34.12
C PRO A 210 13.44 -6.96 33.26
N GLU A 211 13.00 -7.56 32.15
CA GLU A 211 13.83 -8.29 31.20
C GLU A 211 14.67 -7.35 30.31
N PHE A 212 14.24 -6.10 30.16
CA PHE A 212 14.96 -5.08 29.38
C PHE A 212 15.71 -4.10 30.30
N PRO A 213 17.05 -4.19 30.38
CA PRO A 213 17.86 -3.32 31.24
C PRO A 213 17.63 -1.84 30.94
N GLY A 214 17.61 -1.01 31.98
CA GLY A 214 17.44 0.44 31.83
C GLY A 214 16.01 0.89 31.50
N THR A 215 15.05 -0.03 31.43
CA THR A 215 13.63 0.30 31.21
C THR A 215 12.85 0.41 32.51
N PHE A 216 11.67 1.03 32.41
CA PHE A 216 10.71 1.14 33.51
C PHE A 216 9.51 0.27 33.16
N PRO A 217 9.02 -0.56 34.09
CA PRO A 217 7.87 -1.44 33.83
C PRO A 217 6.68 -0.68 33.26
N SER A 218 6.11 -1.20 32.18
CA SER A 218 4.95 -0.64 31.47
C SER A 218 5.15 0.74 30.86
N ALA A 219 6.36 1.30 30.86
CA ALA A 219 6.66 2.55 30.17
C ALA A 219 6.90 2.29 28.68
N PRO A 220 6.34 3.10 27.76
CA PRO A 220 6.55 2.92 26.33
C PRO A 220 7.93 3.42 25.88
N TYR A 221 8.60 2.60 25.06
CA TYR A 221 9.85 2.90 24.38
C TYR A 221 9.65 2.78 22.87
N VAL A 222 10.18 3.72 22.10
CA VAL A 222 10.03 3.76 20.64
C VAL A 222 11.25 3.15 19.97
N ASN A 223 11.03 2.37 18.90
CA ASN A 223 12.10 1.91 18.04
C ASN A 223 12.38 2.99 16.99
N ASN A 224 13.45 3.75 17.23
CA ASN A 224 13.84 4.92 16.46
C ASN A 224 15.11 4.69 15.62
N HIS A 225 15.79 3.57 15.79
CA HIS A 225 16.88 3.14 14.91
C HIS A 225 16.47 1.92 14.10
N LEU A 226 16.61 1.98 12.77
CA LEU A 226 16.29 0.86 11.88
C LEU A 226 17.55 0.35 11.17
N ARG A 227 17.87 -0.93 11.34
CA ARG A 227 18.83 -1.63 10.48
C ARG A 227 18.06 -2.25 9.33
N LEU A 228 18.28 -1.72 8.13
CA LEU A 228 17.68 -2.16 6.90
C LEU A 228 18.64 -3.16 6.23
N ILE A 229 18.22 -4.41 6.16
CA ILE A 229 18.99 -5.51 5.57
C ILE A 229 18.34 -5.84 4.23
N ILE A 230 19.00 -5.46 3.14
CA ILE A 230 18.49 -5.68 1.79
C ILE A 230 19.25 -6.84 1.16
N LYS A 231 18.51 -7.89 0.82
CA LYS A 231 19.03 -9.06 0.13
C LYS A 231 18.89 -8.87 -1.37
N TYR A 232 19.97 -9.10 -2.11
CA TYR A 232 19.99 -8.93 -3.55
C TYR A 232 20.59 -10.16 -4.24
N HIS A 233 20.23 -10.34 -5.50
CA HIS A 233 20.72 -11.42 -6.35
C HIS A 233 21.34 -10.85 -7.63
N GLN A 234 22.48 -11.41 -8.02
CA GLN A 234 23.19 -11.08 -9.25
C GLN A 234 23.37 -12.34 -10.08
N GLU A 235 23.16 -12.22 -11.39
CA GLU A 235 23.43 -13.30 -12.34
C GLU A 235 24.00 -12.67 -13.62
N PRO A 236 25.32 -12.33 -13.63
CA PRO A 236 25.94 -11.54 -14.69
C PRO A 236 25.81 -12.15 -16.09
N ASP A 237 25.64 -13.47 -16.18
CA ASP A 237 25.45 -14.20 -17.43
C ASP A 237 24.07 -13.95 -18.07
N LEU A 238 23.07 -13.55 -17.28
CA LEU A 238 21.69 -13.34 -17.74
C LEU A 238 21.28 -11.87 -17.77
N PHE A 239 21.72 -11.07 -16.80
CA PHE A 239 21.38 -9.65 -16.70
C PHE A 239 22.48 -8.82 -16.03
N GLN A 240 22.44 -7.51 -16.23
CA GLN A 240 23.38 -6.57 -15.61
C GLN A 240 22.75 -5.92 -14.37
N GLY A 241 23.55 -5.73 -13.32
CA GLY A 241 23.09 -5.12 -12.08
C GLY A 241 22.57 -6.15 -11.08
N SER A 242 21.72 -5.68 -10.17
CA SER A 242 21.23 -6.45 -9.02
C SER A 242 19.72 -6.41 -8.92
N ARG A 243 19.10 -7.54 -8.59
CA ARG A 243 17.67 -7.62 -8.31
C ARG A 243 17.44 -7.75 -6.81
N ILE A 244 16.54 -6.96 -6.25
CA ILE A 244 16.18 -7.05 -4.82
C ILE A 244 15.29 -8.28 -4.61
N VAL A 245 15.69 -9.13 -3.67
CA VAL A 245 15.03 -10.41 -3.38
C VAL A 245 14.61 -10.57 -1.92
N GLY A 246 15.01 -9.65 -1.04
CA GLY A 246 14.54 -9.62 0.33
C GLY A 246 14.74 -8.25 0.97
N PHE A 247 13.82 -7.93 1.87
CA PHE A 247 13.81 -6.71 2.65
C PHE A 247 13.49 -7.04 4.11
N GLU A 248 14.53 -7.02 4.94
CA GLU A 248 14.48 -7.29 6.37
C GLU A 248 14.77 -6.02 7.15
N VAL A 249 14.10 -5.86 8.30
CA VAL A 249 14.23 -4.71 9.17
C VAL A 249 14.40 -5.17 10.60
N GLU A 250 15.52 -4.79 11.21
CA GLU A 250 15.72 -4.89 12.65
C GLU A 250 15.52 -3.52 13.29
N ALA A 251 14.63 -3.44 14.26
CA ALA A 251 14.26 -2.18 14.89
C ALA A 251 14.81 -2.13 16.32
N LEU A 252 15.56 -1.07 16.62
CA LEU A 252 16.22 -0.85 17.91
C LEU A 252 15.72 0.46 18.53
N SER A 253 15.62 0.46 19.86
CA SER A 253 15.34 1.67 20.63
C SER A 253 16.64 2.22 21.20
N VAL A 254 17.01 3.43 20.79
CA VAL A 254 18.29 4.06 21.16
C VAL A 254 18.08 5.50 21.55
N ALA A 255 18.38 5.85 22.80
CA ALA A 255 18.37 7.23 23.26
C ALA A 255 19.64 7.97 22.77
N HIS A 256 19.58 8.41 21.52
CA HIS A 256 20.67 9.11 20.85
C HIS A 256 21.10 10.38 21.58
N ARG A 257 22.41 10.65 21.53
CA ARG A 257 23.04 11.88 21.98
C ARG A 257 23.88 12.44 20.84
N TYR A 258 24.00 13.75 20.77
CA TYR A 258 24.80 14.46 19.78
C TYR A 258 25.60 15.57 20.44
N GLU A 259 26.70 15.95 19.80
CA GLU A 259 27.59 17.01 20.27
C GLU A 259 27.31 18.31 19.50
N GLY A 260 27.25 19.42 20.23
CA GLY A 260 27.04 20.74 19.65
C GLY A 260 25.62 20.99 19.15
N GLU A 261 25.50 21.84 18.13
CA GLU A 261 24.21 22.20 17.53
C GLU A 261 23.71 21.14 16.56
N TRP A 262 22.39 20.99 16.50
CA TRP A 262 21.73 20.10 15.55
C TRP A 262 21.90 20.62 14.11
N ARG A 263 22.49 19.80 13.24
CA ARG A 263 22.73 20.11 11.81
C ARG A 263 21.94 19.18 10.88
N GLY A 264 20.75 18.76 11.31
CA GLY A 264 19.91 17.85 10.52
C GLY A 264 20.59 16.52 10.25
N VAL A 265 20.52 16.05 9.00
CA VAL A 265 21.12 14.78 8.53
C VAL A 265 22.64 14.73 8.75
N ALA A 266 23.32 15.88 8.78
CA ALA A 266 24.78 15.97 8.97
C ALA A 266 25.22 15.95 10.45
N THR A 267 24.29 15.79 11.39
CA THR A 267 24.59 15.79 12.83
C THR A 267 25.43 14.57 13.21
N LYS A 268 26.55 14.79 13.88
CA LYS A 268 27.37 13.70 14.44
C LYS A 268 26.77 13.24 15.77
N LEU A 269 26.39 11.97 15.82
CA LEU A 269 25.86 11.34 17.02
C LEU A 269 27.00 10.77 17.86
N ALA A 270 26.97 11.04 19.16
CA ALA A 270 27.92 10.49 20.14
C ALA A 270 27.63 9.03 20.50
N THR A 271 26.45 8.51 20.14
CA THR A 271 26.04 7.12 20.39
C THR A 271 26.35 6.18 19.21
N VAL A 272 27.26 6.59 18.32
CA VAL A 272 27.68 5.81 17.14
C VAL A 272 29.19 5.54 17.28
N PRO A 273 29.67 4.29 17.11
CA PRO A 273 28.93 3.07 16.74
C PRO A 273 27.92 2.63 17.80
N LEU A 274 26.87 1.93 17.38
CA LEU A 274 25.84 1.43 18.29
C LEU A 274 26.41 0.28 19.13
N SER A 275 26.18 0.36 20.44
CA SER A 275 26.53 -0.69 21.40
C SER A 275 25.26 -1.24 22.07
N PRO A 276 25.23 -2.53 22.46
CA PRO A 276 24.08 -3.13 23.15
C PRO A 276 23.70 -2.43 24.47
N ASP A 277 24.69 -1.80 25.12
CA ASP A 277 24.50 -1.13 26.42
C ASP A 277 23.89 0.27 26.32
N LEU A 278 23.55 0.73 25.12
CA LEU A 278 22.96 2.05 24.93
C LEU A 278 21.55 2.09 25.55
N PRO A 279 21.21 3.18 26.28
CA PRO A 279 19.90 3.27 26.91
C PRO A 279 18.79 3.35 25.87
N PRO A 280 17.64 2.70 26.09
CA PRO A 280 16.52 2.75 25.16
C PRO A 280 15.83 4.12 25.19
N GLN A 281 15.16 4.49 24.08
CA GLN A 281 14.48 5.79 23.91
C GLN A 281 13.06 5.75 24.49
N PRO A 282 12.81 6.38 25.65
CA PRO A 282 11.46 6.45 26.21
C PRO A 282 10.60 7.44 25.42
N VAL A 283 9.30 7.17 25.34
CA VAL A 283 8.31 8.13 24.83
C VAL A 283 7.86 9.02 25.99
N ARG A 284 8.32 10.29 26.02
CA ARG A 284 7.93 11.27 27.06
C ARG A 284 7.52 12.61 26.46
N ALA A 285 6.65 13.30 27.20
CA ALA A 285 6.13 14.63 26.84
C ALA A 285 7.05 15.77 27.31
N GLU A 286 7.17 16.80 26.47
CA GLU A 286 8.04 17.98 26.67
C GLU A 286 8.00 18.60 28.08
N HIS A 287 6.80 18.89 28.60
CA HIS A 287 6.60 19.53 29.91
C HIS A 287 7.18 18.71 31.08
N ARG A 288 7.31 17.38 30.94
CA ARG A 288 7.89 16.51 31.96
C ARG A 288 9.43 16.48 31.89
N CYS A 289 10.03 16.83 30.74
CA CYS A 289 11.49 16.92 30.61
C CYS A 289 12.06 18.26 31.06
N ARG A 290 11.39 19.39 30.76
CA ARG A 290 11.91 20.74 31.09
C ARG A 290 12.06 21.00 32.59
N ARG A 291 11.25 20.33 33.43
CA ARG A 291 11.26 20.52 34.90
C ARG A 291 12.53 20.02 35.59
N ARG A 292 13.46 19.37 34.86
CA ARG A 292 14.70 18.80 35.40
C ARG A 292 15.98 19.55 34.95
N GLN A 293 15.88 20.60 34.13
CA GLN A 293 17.04 21.30 33.58
C GLN A 293 17.27 22.67 34.24
N GLY A 294 18.12 22.70 35.26
CA GLY A 294 19.00 23.84 35.52
C GLY A 294 20.33 23.57 34.82
N GLY A 295 20.60 24.26 33.71
CA GLY A 295 21.92 24.40 33.07
C GLY A 295 22.57 23.12 32.52
N GLY A 296 22.52 22.95 31.20
CA GLY A 296 23.39 21.99 30.48
C GLY A 296 22.61 21.02 29.60
N SER A 297 22.91 21.04 28.31
CA SER A 297 22.37 20.16 27.28
C SER A 297 22.72 18.69 27.57
N ALA A 298 21.85 17.98 28.29
CA ALA A 298 21.87 16.52 28.44
C ALA A 298 20.58 15.99 29.08
N ALA A 299 19.57 15.60 28.28
CA ALA A 299 18.59 14.56 28.61
C ALA A 299 17.63 14.29 27.42
N GLY A 300 18.05 13.42 26.50
CA GLY A 300 17.30 12.97 25.32
C GLY A 300 16.05 12.16 25.66
N GLY A 301 15.00 12.83 26.16
CA GLY A 301 13.73 12.19 26.48
C GLY A 301 12.51 12.83 25.83
N CYS A 302 12.63 14.03 25.27
CA CYS A 302 11.51 14.78 24.69
C CYS A 302 11.63 15.06 23.20
N GLU A 303 12.80 14.72 22.65
CA GLU A 303 13.02 14.60 21.23
C GLU A 303 13.32 13.13 20.92
N VAL A 304 12.88 12.67 19.77
CA VAL A 304 13.21 11.37 19.21
C VAL A 304 14.03 11.63 17.96
N ILE A 305 15.26 11.14 17.95
CA ILE A 305 16.13 11.18 16.79
C ILE A 305 15.95 9.86 16.06
N PHE A 306 15.47 9.92 14.83
CA PHE A 306 15.35 8.72 13.99
C PHE A 306 16.61 8.54 13.18
N THR A 307 17.12 7.32 13.18
CA THR A 307 18.32 6.94 12.43
C THR A 307 18.10 5.62 11.72
N TYR A 308 18.91 5.36 10.70
CA TYR A 308 18.90 4.07 10.04
C TYR A 308 20.29 3.69 9.58
N GLU A 309 20.51 2.40 9.44
CA GLU A 309 21.66 1.85 8.76
C GLU A 309 21.23 0.88 7.67
N VAL A 310 22.06 0.78 6.64
CA VAL A 310 21.79 -0.02 5.44
C VAL A 310 22.88 -1.05 5.28
N THR A 311 22.47 -2.31 5.18
CA THR A 311 23.33 -3.46 4.91
C THR A 311 22.84 -4.17 3.67
N TRP A 312 23.76 -4.50 2.75
CA TRP A 312 23.48 -5.23 1.52
C TRP A 312 24.05 -6.64 1.63
N GLU A 313 23.22 -7.65 1.42
CA GLU A 313 23.60 -9.06 1.50
C GLU A 313 23.29 -9.77 0.19
N GLU A 314 24.30 -10.40 -0.41
CA GLU A 314 24.07 -11.23 -1.59
C GLU A 314 23.35 -12.52 -1.19
N SER A 315 22.34 -12.91 -1.96
CA SER A 315 21.49 -14.06 -1.71
C SER A 315 21.41 -14.97 -2.94
N PRO A 316 21.43 -16.30 -2.76
CA PRO A 316 21.23 -17.26 -3.86
C PRO A 316 19.77 -17.33 -4.34
N VAL A 317 18.83 -16.65 -3.66
CA VAL A 317 17.41 -16.66 -4.00
C VAL A 317 17.18 -15.94 -5.32
N ARG A 318 16.54 -16.61 -6.27
CA ARG A 318 16.18 -16.02 -7.56
C ARG A 318 14.98 -15.07 -7.40
N TRP A 319 14.87 -14.08 -8.27
CA TRP A 319 13.76 -13.10 -8.25
C TRP A 319 12.38 -13.77 -8.29
N ALA A 320 12.21 -14.88 -9.03
CA ALA A 320 10.93 -15.57 -9.13
C ALA A 320 10.44 -16.16 -7.79
N SER A 321 11.35 -16.56 -6.89
CA SER A 321 11.06 -17.13 -5.57
C SER A 321 11.16 -16.12 -4.43
N ARG A 322 11.35 -14.82 -4.73
CA ARG A 322 11.58 -13.79 -3.70
C ARG A 322 10.41 -13.58 -2.74
N TRP A 323 9.20 -13.97 -3.16
CA TRP A 323 7.98 -13.85 -2.37
C TRP A 323 7.79 -15.01 -1.39
N ASP A 324 8.49 -16.13 -1.58
CA ASP A 324 8.27 -17.36 -0.81
C ASP A 324 8.43 -17.10 0.69
N LEU A 325 9.47 -16.33 1.07
CA LEU A 325 9.71 -15.93 2.46
C LEU A 325 8.51 -15.23 3.10
N TYR A 326 7.80 -14.40 2.35
CA TYR A 326 6.71 -13.54 2.82
C TYR A 326 5.36 -14.25 2.87
N LEU A 327 5.17 -15.29 2.06
CA LEU A 327 3.93 -16.06 2.04
C LEU A 327 3.77 -16.94 3.29
N TYR A 328 4.88 -17.32 3.92
CA TYR A 328 4.87 -18.09 5.17
C TYR A 328 4.79 -17.21 6.44
N MET A 329 4.70 -15.87 6.30
CA MET A 329 4.62 -14.93 7.42
C MET A 329 3.19 -14.80 7.95
N GLY A 330 2.81 -15.72 8.84
CA GLY A 330 1.78 -15.53 9.86
C GLY A 330 0.36 -15.21 9.37
N ASP A 331 -0.39 -16.25 8.98
CA ASP A 331 -1.86 -16.16 8.94
C ASP A 331 -2.54 -17.47 9.38
N ASP A 332 -2.18 -17.98 10.55
CA ASP A 332 -2.80 -19.22 11.08
C ASP A 332 -4.09 -18.97 11.90
N GLN A 333 -4.43 -17.72 12.21
CA GLN A 333 -5.45 -17.43 13.23
C GLN A 333 -6.82 -16.96 12.69
N VAL A 334 -6.94 -16.55 11.41
CA VAL A 334 -8.17 -15.83 10.95
C VAL A 334 -8.97 -16.57 9.87
N HIS A 335 -8.45 -17.63 9.25
CA HIS A 335 -9.15 -18.31 8.14
C HIS A 335 -10.35 -19.18 8.57
N TRP A 336 -10.36 -19.71 9.80
CA TRP A 336 -11.41 -20.63 10.21
C TRP A 336 -12.78 -19.94 10.41
N ILE A 337 -12.81 -18.66 10.80
CA ILE A 337 -14.07 -17.89 10.92
C ILE A 337 -14.71 -17.70 9.55
N SER A 338 -13.90 -17.43 8.52
CA SER A 338 -14.38 -17.32 7.14
C SER A 338 -14.86 -18.67 6.58
N LEU A 339 -14.18 -19.76 6.93
CA LEU A 339 -14.59 -21.12 6.57
C LEU A 339 -15.94 -21.46 7.21
N VAL A 340 -16.13 -21.20 8.50
CA VAL A 340 -17.39 -21.44 9.20
C VAL A 340 -18.52 -20.56 8.64
N ASN A 341 -18.24 -19.28 8.35
CA ASN A 341 -19.21 -18.38 7.75
C ASN A 341 -19.66 -18.86 6.36
N SER A 342 -18.72 -19.27 5.51
CA SER A 342 -19.04 -19.81 4.19
C SER A 342 -19.85 -21.11 4.27
N LEU A 343 -19.50 -22.00 5.21
CA LEU A 343 -20.22 -23.26 5.45
C LEU A 343 -21.65 -23.01 5.94
N ALA A 344 -21.83 -22.07 6.87
CA ALA A 344 -23.15 -21.70 7.38
C ALA A 344 -24.07 -21.18 6.26
N VAL A 345 -23.55 -20.34 5.35
CA VAL A 345 -24.31 -19.84 4.19
C VAL A 345 -24.71 -20.97 3.25
N VAL A 346 -23.80 -21.91 2.96
CA VAL A 346 -24.11 -23.08 2.10
C VAL A 346 -25.18 -23.97 2.71
N LEU A 347 -25.11 -24.27 4.01
CA LEU A 347 -26.13 -25.06 4.72
C LEU A 347 -27.51 -24.39 4.73
N LEU A 348 -27.54 -23.06 4.90
CA LEU A 348 -28.79 -22.30 4.85
C LEU A 348 -29.40 -22.32 3.44
N LEU A 349 -28.59 -22.04 2.41
CA LEU A 349 -29.06 -22.03 1.01
C LEU A 349 -29.55 -23.42 0.58
N THR A 350 -28.80 -24.47 0.90
CA THR A 350 -29.23 -25.86 0.63
C THR A 350 -30.50 -26.23 1.38
N GLY A 351 -30.66 -25.81 2.64
CA GLY A 351 -31.88 -26.01 3.41
C GLY A 351 -33.10 -25.32 2.79
N VAL A 352 -32.94 -24.08 2.29
CA VAL A 352 -34.02 -23.36 1.58
C VAL A 352 -34.39 -24.07 0.28
N VAL A 353 -33.40 -24.50 -0.51
CA VAL A 353 -33.65 -25.24 -1.76
C VAL A 353 -34.37 -26.57 -1.48
N ALA A 354 -33.94 -27.31 -0.45
CA ALA A 354 -34.58 -28.55 -0.04
C ALA A 354 -36.03 -28.32 0.43
N MET A 355 -36.31 -27.23 1.17
CA MET A 355 -37.66 -26.88 1.59
C MET A 355 -38.56 -26.52 0.39
N ILE A 356 -38.05 -25.75 -0.58
CA ILE A 356 -38.77 -25.42 -1.82
C ILE A 356 -39.09 -26.70 -2.59
N MET A 357 -38.11 -27.58 -2.79
CA MET A 357 -38.27 -28.85 -3.49
C MET A 357 -39.26 -29.79 -2.78
N ALA A 358 -39.18 -29.90 -1.45
CA ALA A 358 -40.13 -30.70 -0.68
C ALA A 358 -41.55 -30.12 -0.77
N ARG A 359 -41.69 -28.79 -0.77
CA ARG A 359 -42.98 -28.11 -0.87
C ARG A 359 -43.60 -28.28 -2.26
N THR A 360 -42.81 -28.18 -3.34
CA THR A 360 -43.29 -28.43 -4.70
C THR A 360 -43.68 -29.89 -4.90
N LEU A 361 -42.84 -30.84 -4.46
CA LEU A 361 -43.10 -32.27 -4.60
C LEU A 361 -44.34 -32.71 -3.82
N ARG A 362 -44.54 -32.24 -2.58
CA ARG A 362 -45.78 -32.50 -1.82
C ARG A 362 -47.01 -31.92 -2.51
N ARG A 363 -46.90 -30.71 -3.08
CA ARG A 363 -48.01 -30.08 -3.82
C ARG A 363 -48.37 -30.87 -5.08
N ASP A 364 -47.37 -31.34 -5.81
CA ASP A 364 -47.57 -32.13 -7.03
C ASP A 364 -48.15 -33.51 -6.71
N LEU A 365 -47.61 -34.24 -5.72
CA LEU A 365 -48.19 -35.53 -5.28
C LEU A 365 -49.66 -35.40 -4.86
N ASN A 366 -50.00 -34.37 -4.07
CA ASN A 366 -51.38 -34.13 -3.67
C ASN A 366 -52.29 -33.83 -4.87
N ARG A 367 -51.78 -33.10 -5.87
CA ARG A 367 -52.51 -32.82 -7.12
C ARG A 367 -52.76 -34.10 -7.91
N TYR A 368 -51.75 -34.96 -8.09
CA TYR A 368 -51.91 -36.23 -8.79
C TYR A 368 -52.89 -37.16 -8.06
N ASN A 369 -52.79 -37.28 -6.74
CA ASN A 369 -53.72 -38.09 -5.94
C ASN A 369 -55.17 -37.60 -6.06
N SER A 370 -55.41 -36.28 -6.09
CA SER A 370 -56.76 -35.73 -6.29
C SER A 370 -57.35 -36.03 -7.69
N LEU A 371 -56.51 -36.07 -8.73
CA LEU A 371 -56.91 -36.39 -10.11
C LEU A 371 -57.21 -37.87 -10.32
N SER A 372 -56.46 -38.77 -9.67
CA SER A 372 -56.76 -40.21 -9.69
C SER A 372 -58.09 -40.53 -9.03
N THR A 373 -58.42 -39.87 -7.91
CA THR A 373 -59.71 -40.07 -7.23
C THR A 373 -60.89 -39.56 -8.07
N SER A 374 -60.74 -38.41 -8.75
CA SER A 374 -61.80 -37.89 -9.62
C SER A 374 -61.99 -38.70 -10.91
N ARG A 375 -60.91 -39.27 -11.50
CA ARG A 375 -61.05 -40.23 -12.61
C ARG A 375 -61.72 -41.55 -12.20
N GLY A 376 -61.46 -42.05 -11.00
CA GLY A 376 -62.10 -43.26 -10.49
C GLY A 376 -63.59 -43.10 -10.21
N ALA A 377 -64.02 -41.91 -9.78
CA ALA A 377 -65.43 -41.61 -9.53
C ALA A 377 -66.25 -41.38 -10.82
N GLN A 378 -65.61 -40.97 -11.92
CA GLN A 378 -66.29 -40.69 -13.19
C GLN A 378 -66.45 -41.94 -14.09
N SER A 379 -65.84 -43.07 -13.70
CA SER A 379 -65.97 -44.36 -14.39
C SER A 379 -67.04 -45.29 -13.77
N THR A 380 -67.79 -44.82 -12.77
CA THR A 380 -68.78 -45.61 -12.01
C THR A 380 -70.22 -45.13 -12.14
N ASP A 381 -70.52 -44.19 -13.04
CA ASP A 381 -71.90 -43.80 -13.41
C ASP A 381 -72.30 -44.33 -14.78
#